data_AF-A0A842PDT3-F1
#
_entry.id   AF-A0A842PDT3-F1
#
_cell.length_a   1.000
_cell.length_b   1.000
_cell.length_c   1.000
_cell.angle_alpha   90.00
_cell.angle_beta   90.00
_cell.angle_gamma   90.00
#
_symmetry.space_group_name_H-M   'P 1'
#
loop_
_entity.id
_entity.type
_entity.pdbx_description
1 polymer ?
#
loop_
_entity_poly.entity_id
_entity_poly.type
_entity_poly.pdbx_seq_one_letter_code
_entity_poly.pdbx_strand_id
1 'polypeptide(L)'
;MNTLLTSKYTIPISDELWEQRIYIQQTRTCKHCSSKQYRTITDEKGNSSKEYFEEWSKIPLKEITLYEDRVDHVVAMLIGKKSRLSWDCPLCKSVNLVEDSPISNKKYGSNATFGVVYEKPKWNLAVRSSYDKICMKWLTVFLREIDMGLMAFQKEYFDQHGSGMKEDIRPISHEMK
;
A
#
# COMPACT_ATOMS: atom_id res chain seq x y z
N MET A 1 4.13 19.43 -12.64
CA MET A 1 4.28 17.96 -12.79
C MET A 1 3.09 17.21 -12.21
N ASN A 2 2.72 17.41 -10.94
CA ASN A 2 1.56 16.70 -10.34
C ASN A 2 0.21 17.05 -11.02
N THR A 3 0.09 18.23 -11.65
CA THR A 3 -1.09 18.67 -12.41
C THR A 3 -1.25 18.03 -13.80
N LEU A 4 -0.24 17.31 -14.29
CA LEU A 4 -0.28 16.62 -15.59
C LEU A 4 -0.77 15.16 -15.46
N LEU A 5 -0.98 14.69 -14.24
CA LEU A 5 -1.44 13.34 -13.92
C LEU A 5 -2.96 13.32 -13.75
N THR A 6 -3.62 12.25 -14.19
CA THR A 6 -5.05 12.02 -13.90
C THR A 6 -5.26 11.77 -12.40
N SER A 7 -6.47 12.02 -11.88
CA SER A 7 -6.80 11.94 -10.43
C SER A 7 -6.44 10.62 -9.74
N LYS A 8 -6.29 9.54 -10.53
CA LYS A 8 -5.83 8.22 -10.10
C LYS A 8 -4.32 8.18 -9.76
N TYR A 9 -3.52 9.01 -10.43
CA TYR A 9 -2.07 9.09 -10.31
C TYR A 9 -1.59 10.38 -9.63
N THR A 10 -2.48 11.35 -9.43
CA THR A 10 -2.16 12.56 -8.67
C THR A 10 -1.83 12.19 -7.22
N ILE A 11 -0.69 12.70 -6.79
CA ILE A 11 -0.22 12.56 -5.41
C ILE A 11 -1.06 13.51 -4.54
N PRO A 12 -1.73 13.02 -3.47
CA PRO A 12 -2.54 13.88 -2.60
C PRO A 12 -1.63 14.88 -1.87
N ILE A 13 -2.09 16.11 -1.68
CA ILE A 13 -1.29 17.24 -1.12
C ILE A 13 -1.58 17.44 0.38
N SER A 14 -2.34 16.54 1.01
CA SER A 14 -2.78 16.68 2.41
C SER A 14 -2.36 15.47 3.25
N ASP A 15 -1.79 15.76 4.43
CA ASP A 15 -1.38 14.77 5.42
C ASP A 15 -2.57 13.95 5.94
N GLU A 16 -3.77 14.53 6.01
CA GLU A 16 -4.99 13.82 6.45
C GLU A 16 -5.39 12.69 5.50
N LEU A 17 -5.30 12.93 4.19
CA LEU A 17 -5.58 11.91 3.17
C LEU A 17 -4.51 10.81 3.16
N TRP A 18 -3.27 11.13 3.50
CA TRP A 18 -2.19 10.16 3.66
C TRP A 18 -2.40 9.27 4.89
N GLU A 19 -2.70 9.87 6.05
CA GLU A 19 -2.99 9.13 7.28
C GLU A 19 -4.19 8.21 7.11
N GLN A 20 -5.25 8.71 6.46
CA GLN A 20 -6.43 7.89 6.13
C GLN A 20 -6.08 6.71 5.24
N ARG A 21 -5.21 6.89 4.23
CA ARG A 21 -4.78 5.81 3.32
C ARG A 21 -3.87 4.80 4.02
N ILE A 22 -2.92 5.24 4.84
CA ILE A 22 -2.03 4.36 5.60
C ILE A 22 -2.82 3.54 6.61
N TYR A 23 -3.76 4.16 7.31
CA TYR A 23 -4.59 3.48 8.29
C TYR A 23 -5.50 2.42 7.63
N ILE A 24 -5.95 2.65 6.39
CA ILE A 24 -6.68 1.62 5.59
C ILE A 24 -5.76 0.46 5.20
N GLN A 25 -4.48 0.72 4.92
CA GLN A 25 -3.53 -0.30 4.47
C GLN A 25 -2.96 -1.16 5.61
N GLN A 26 -3.11 -0.72 6.86
CA GLN A 26 -2.73 -1.52 8.02
C GLN A 26 -3.77 -2.61 8.26
N THR A 27 -3.31 -3.87 8.21
CA THR A 27 -4.17 -5.03 8.43
C THR A 27 -3.64 -5.90 9.56
N ARG A 28 -4.51 -6.58 10.29
CA ARG A 28 -4.15 -7.70 11.17
C ARG A 28 -4.56 -9.00 10.53
N THR A 29 -3.72 -10.02 10.72
CA THR A 29 -4.01 -11.36 10.20
C THR A 29 -4.78 -12.15 11.26
N CYS A 30 -5.93 -12.70 10.88
CA CYS A 30 -6.70 -13.60 11.73
C CYS A 30 -6.08 -15.00 11.72
N LYS A 31 -5.95 -15.63 12.90
CA LYS A 31 -5.43 -17.01 13.03
C LYS A 31 -6.47 -18.10 12.81
N HIS A 32 -7.75 -17.74 12.70
CA HIS A 32 -8.85 -18.70 12.71
C HIS A 32 -9.58 -18.83 11.37
N CYS A 33 -9.30 -17.96 10.39
CA CYS A 33 -9.92 -18.05 9.08
C CYS A 33 -8.92 -17.80 7.93
N SER A 34 -9.01 -18.62 6.90
CA SER A 34 -8.28 -18.48 5.65
C SER A 34 -9.24 -18.20 4.49
N SER A 35 -8.75 -17.52 3.46
CA SER A 35 -9.44 -17.31 2.19
C SER A 35 -8.70 -18.03 1.07
N LYS A 36 -9.46 -18.64 0.16
CA LYS A 36 -8.91 -19.26 -1.04
C LYS A 36 -8.66 -18.17 -2.07
N GLN A 37 -7.39 -17.98 -2.43
CA GLN A 37 -7.00 -17.09 -3.52
C GLN A 37 -6.46 -17.93 -4.69
N TYR A 38 -6.46 -17.34 -5.88
CA TYR A 38 -5.83 -17.94 -7.05
C TYR A 38 -4.79 -17.00 -7.62
N ARG A 39 -3.65 -17.58 -8.04
CA ARG A 39 -2.66 -16.88 -8.87
C ARG A 39 -2.70 -17.48 -10.26
N THR A 40 -2.67 -16.62 -11.26
CA THR A 40 -2.50 -17.04 -12.65
C THR A 40 -1.01 -17.12 -12.91
N ILE A 41 -0.51 -18.31 -13.23
CA ILE A 41 0.87 -18.51 -13.68
C ILE A 41 0.83 -18.65 -15.20
N THR A 42 1.67 -17.89 -15.88
CA THR A 42 1.90 -18.00 -17.32
C THR A 42 3.19 -18.75 -17.58
N ASP A 43 3.10 -19.86 -18.30
CA ASP A 43 4.26 -20.63 -18.74
C ASP A 43 4.98 -19.91 -19.89
N GLU A 44 6.23 -20.28 -20.17
CA GLU A 44 7.06 -19.73 -21.26
C GLU A 44 6.42 -19.88 -22.66
N LYS A 45 5.43 -20.77 -22.81
CA LYS A 45 4.65 -21.00 -24.03
C LYS A 45 3.37 -20.15 -24.13
N GLY A 46 3.14 -19.24 -23.19
CA GLY A 46 1.97 -18.34 -23.17
C GLY A 46 0.68 -18.96 -22.66
N ASN A 47 0.72 -20.21 -22.15
CA ASN A 47 -0.44 -20.85 -21.53
C ASN A 47 -0.59 -20.36 -20.09
N SER A 48 -1.82 -20.02 -19.69
CA SER A 48 -2.13 -19.59 -18.32
C SER A 48 -2.80 -20.72 -17.54
N SER A 49 -2.24 -21.03 -16.37
CA SER A 49 -2.81 -21.97 -15.41
C SER A 49 -3.21 -21.23 -14.13
N LYS A 50 -4.29 -21.68 -13.48
CA LYS A 50 -4.74 -21.12 -12.19
C LYS A 50 -4.29 -22.04 -11.07
N GLU A 51 -3.39 -21.56 -10.22
CA GLU A 51 -3.04 -22.24 -8.98
C GLU A 51 -3.82 -21.65 -7.81
N TYR A 52 -4.46 -22.51 -7.03
CA TYR A 52 -5.19 -22.14 -5.82
C TYR A 52 -4.28 -22.28 -4.60
N PHE A 53 -4.27 -21.28 -3.74
CA PHE A 53 -3.59 -21.32 -2.45
C PHE A 53 -4.47 -20.73 -1.35
N GLU A 54 -4.25 -21.20 -0.13
CA GLU A 54 -4.95 -20.70 1.05
C GLU A 54 -4.08 -19.65 1.74
N GLU A 55 -4.62 -18.45 1.93
CA GLU A 55 -3.98 -17.36 2.66
C GLU A 55 -4.81 -17.02 3.90
N TRP A 56 -4.16 -16.73 5.02
CA TRP A 56 -4.85 -16.25 6.22
C TRP A 56 -5.55 -14.91 5.95
N SER A 57 -6.77 -14.78 6.48
CA SER A 57 -7.59 -13.58 6.26
C SER A 57 -6.97 -12.36 6.93
N LYS A 58 -6.88 -11.26 6.18
CA LYS A 58 -6.31 -9.99 6.63
C LYS A 58 -7.42 -8.97 6.76
N ILE A 59 -7.60 -8.41 7.96
CA ILE A 59 -8.67 -7.46 8.29
C ILE A 59 -8.05 -6.07 8.52
N PRO A 60 -8.60 -5.00 7.91
CA PRO A 60 -8.16 -3.62 8.15
C PRO A 60 -8.33 -3.21 9.62
N LEU A 61 -7.39 -2.44 10.16
CA LEU A 61 -7.48 -1.97 11.56
C LEU A 61 -8.74 -1.13 11.85
N LYS A 62 -9.32 -0.48 10.85
CA LYS A 62 -10.58 0.28 10.96
C LYS A 62 -11.77 -0.58 11.40
N GLU A 63 -11.77 -1.85 11.00
CA GLU A 63 -12.87 -2.78 11.23
C GLU A 63 -12.69 -3.56 12.54
N ILE A 64 -11.59 -3.33 13.26
CA ILE A 64 -11.21 -4.10 14.44
C ILE A 64 -11.46 -3.27 15.70
N THR A 65 -12.33 -3.78 16.56
CA THR A 65 -12.53 -3.24 17.91
C THR A 65 -11.66 -4.00 18.91
N LEU A 66 -10.69 -3.31 19.51
CA LEU A 66 -9.86 -3.85 20.58
C LEU A 66 -10.60 -3.77 21.92
N TYR A 67 -10.50 -4.82 22.71
CA TYR A 67 -11.01 -4.85 24.08
C TYR A 67 -10.06 -5.60 25.01
N GLU A 68 -10.17 -5.33 26.31
CA GLU A 68 -9.43 -6.05 27.34
C GLU A 68 -10.22 -7.28 27.78
N ASP A 69 -9.63 -8.45 27.59
CA ASP A 69 -10.15 -9.70 28.07
C ASP A 69 -9.50 -10.05 29.43
N ARG A 70 -10.31 -10.47 30.39
CA ARG A 70 -9.84 -10.85 31.73
C ARG A 70 -9.31 -12.27 31.65
N VAL A 71 -8.04 -12.42 32.01
CA VAL A 71 -7.41 -13.75 32.03
C VAL A 71 -7.73 -14.44 33.35
N ASP A 72 -7.92 -15.75 33.27
CA ASP A 72 -8.13 -16.60 34.44
C ASP A 72 -6.95 -16.49 35.43
N HIS A 73 -7.21 -16.67 36.73
CA HIS A 73 -6.24 -16.44 37.80
C HIS A 73 -4.96 -17.28 37.64
N VAL A 74 -5.10 -18.52 37.19
CA VAL A 74 -3.96 -19.42 36.94
C VAL A 74 -3.07 -18.87 35.82
N VAL A 75 -3.70 -18.39 34.75
CA VAL A 75 -3.01 -17.82 33.60
C VAL A 75 -2.39 -16.46 33.94
N ALA A 76 -3.06 -15.67 34.78
CA ALA A 76 -2.57 -14.40 35.28
C ALA A 76 -1.33 -14.57 36.17
N MET A 77 -1.23 -15.65 36.96
CA MET A 77 -0.01 -15.99 37.71
C MET A 77 1.15 -16.34 36.77
N LEU A 78 0.90 -17.08 35.70
CA LEU A 78 1.95 -17.52 34.77
C LEU A 78 2.52 -16.37 33.93
N ILE A 79 1.69 -15.37 33.58
CA ILE A 79 2.08 -14.26 32.70
C ILE A 79 2.35 -12.97 33.46
N GLY A 80 1.93 -12.89 34.73
CA GLY A 80 2.05 -11.69 35.57
C GLY A 80 1.12 -10.54 35.14
N LYS A 81 0.13 -10.80 34.26
CA LYS A 81 -0.84 -9.81 33.78
C LYS A 81 -2.27 -10.27 34.07
N LYS A 82 -3.11 -9.34 34.54
CA LYS A 82 -4.54 -9.59 34.89
C LYS A 82 -5.50 -9.47 33.69
N SER A 83 -5.07 -8.83 32.61
CA SER A 83 -5.83 -8.72 31.37
C SER A 83 -4.90 -8.88 30.15
N ARG A 84 -5.50 -9.24 29.01
CA ARG A 84 -4.84 -9.24 27.70
C ARG A 84 -5.69 -8.45 26.72
N LEU A 85 -5.03 -7.84 25.74
CA LEU A 85 -5.72 -7.17 24.64
C LEU A 85 -6.11 -8.20 23.58
N SER A 86 -7.39 -8.21 23.26
CA SER A 86 -8.02 -9.12 22.30
C SER A 86 -8.86 -8.34 21.30
N TRP A 87 -9.20 -8.98 20.19
CA TRP A 87 -10.09 -8.43 19.18
C TRP A 87 -10.88 -9.53 18.48
N ASP A 88 -12.10 -9.21 18.05
CA ASP A 88 -12.97 -10.16 17.37
C ASP A 88 -12.81 -10.04 15.86
N CYS A 89 -12.62 -11.18 15.20
CA CYS A 89 -12.58 -11.21 13.75
C CYS A 89 -13.98 -10.95 13.15
N PRO A 90 -14.19 -9.94 12.30
CA PRO A 90 -15.50 -9.68 11.69
C PRO A 90 -15.96 -10.80 10.75
N LEU A 91 -15.03 -11.60 10.22
CA LEU A 91 -15.33 -12.68 9.26
C LEU A 91 -15.77 -13.98 9.93
N CYS A 92 -15.05 -14.41 10.97
CA CYS A 92 -15.31 -15.69 11.64
C CYS A 92 -15.75 -15.57 13.10
N LYS A 93 -15.85 -14.35 13.64
CA LYS A 93 -16.26 -14.04 15.02
C LYS A 93 -15.42 -14.70 16.11
N SER A 94 -14.24 -15.23 15.76
CA SER A 94 -13.29 -15.79 16.71
C SER A 94 -12.52 -14.67 17.42
N VAL A 95 -12.23 -14.87 18.70
CA VAL A 95 -11.35 -14.01 19.49
C VAL A 95 -9.90 -14.21 19.06
N ASN A 96 -9.19 -13.13 18.73
CA ASN A 96 -7.77 -13.12 18.39
C ASN A 96 -7.01 -12.28 19.42
N LEU A 97 -5.90 -12.81 19.93
CA LEU A 97 -5.01 -12.05 20.80
C LEU A 97 -4.20 -11.04 19.99
N VAL A 98 -4.03 -9.83 20.53
CA VAL A 98 -3.26 -8.76 19.89
C VAL A 98 -1.79 -9.11 19.74
N GLU A 99 -1.21 -9.79 20.74
CA GLU A 99 0.18 -10.28 20.73
C GLU A 99 0.42 -11.30 19.60
N ASP A 100 -0.62 -12.07 19.28
CA ASP A 100 -0.57 -13.14 18.30
C ASP A 100 -0.81 -12.69 16.86
N SER A 101 -1.41 -11.51 16.67
CA SER A 101 -1.87 -11.00 15.38
C SER A 101 -1.13 -9.71 15.02
N PRO A 102 0.17 -9.75 14.70
CA PRO A 102 0.94 -8.56 14.43
C PRO A 102 0.37 -7.76 13.26
N ILE A 103 0.53 -6.45 13.32
CA ILE A 103 0.09 -5.54 12.25
C ILE A 103 0.97 -5.79 11.03
N SER A 104 0.35 -6.22 9.95
CA SER A 104 0.98 -6.33 8.64
C SER A 104 0.76 -5.03 7.88
N ASN A 105 1.87 -4.34 7.63
CA ASN A 105 1.90 -3.25 6.66
C ASN A 105 2.08 -3.87 5.27
N LYS A 106 1.02 -3.96 4.47
CA LYS A 106 1.15 -4.21 3.02
C LYS A 106 1.72 -2.96 2.33
N LYS A 107 2.92 -2.54 2.72
CA LYS A 107 3.64 -1.37 2.16
C LYS A 107 4.08 -1.55 0.71
N TYR A 108 3.94 -2.75 0.13
CA TYR A 108 4.51 -3.10 -1.18
C TYR A 108 3.51 -3.81 -2.11
N GLY A 109 2.29 -3.29 -2.22
CA GLY A 109 1.31 -3.80 -3.18
C GLY A 109 0.43 -2.69 -3.73
N SER A 110 0.84 -2.14 -4.87
CA SER A 110 0.15 -1.13 -5.70
C SER A 110 -0.13 0.23 -5.03
N ASN A 111 0.58 1.25 -5.51
CA ASN A 111 0.44 2.68 -5.20
C ASN A 111 0.92 3.10 -3.80
N ALA A 112 2.09 2.58 -3.41
CA ALA A 112 2.83 3.08 -2.25
C ALA A 112 3.15 4.56 -2.45
N THR A 113 2.48 5.42 -1.70
CA THR A 113 3.03 6.72 -1.30
C THR A 113 4.25 6.39 -0.44
N PHE A 114 5.46 6.63 -0.95
CA PHE A 114 6.77 6.26 -0.40
C PHE A 114 7.14 7.04 0.86
N GLY A 115 6.19 7.24 1.78
CA GLY A 115 6.43 7.84 3.08
C GLY A 115 6.85 9.31 3.03
N VAL A 116 6.48 10.04 1.98
CA VAL A 116 6.63 11.50 1.94
C VAL A 116 5.48 12.12 2.71
N VAL A 117 5.82 12.90 3.74
CA VAL A 117 4.89 13.87 4.35
C VAL A 117 4.61 14.90 3.26
N TYR A 118 3.35 15.14 2.89
CA TYR A 118 3.03 15.98 1.74
C TYR A 118 3.16 17.46 2.06
N GLU A 119 2.96 17.82 3.33
CA GLU A 119 3.24 19.17 3.77
C GLU A 119 4.75 19.42 3.81
N LYS A 120 5.14 20.54 3.20
CA LYS A 120 6.50 21.07 3.36
C LYS A 120 6.80 21.21 4.86
N PRO A 121 8.04 20.91 5.29
CA PRO A 121 8.44 21.13 6.67
C PRO A 121 8.11 22.57 7.10
N LYS A 122 7.47 22.75 8.25
CA LYS A 122 7.15 24.07 8.79
C LYS A 122 8.37 24.61 9.53
N TRP A 123 8.73 25.86 9.24
CA TRP A 123 9.81 26.52 9.97
C TRP A 123 9.41 26.70 11.43
N ASN A 124 10.31 26.35 12.35
CA ASN A 124 10.16 26.63 13.78
C ASN A 124 11.54 26.93 14.38
N LEU A 125 11.59 27.56 15.56
CA LEU A 125 12.85 27.92 16.21
C LEU A 125 13.72 26.69 16.53
N ALA A 126 13.10 25.56 16.87
CA ALA A 126 13.80 24.33 17.26
C ALA A 126 14.54 23.64 16.09
N VAL A 127 14.05 23.83 14.86
CA VAL A 127 14.56 23.15 13.65
C VAL A 127 15.36 24.12 12.77
N ARG A 128 15.54 25.38 13.19
CA ARG A 128 16.23 26.44 12.42
C ARG A 128 17.57 26.00 11.84
N SER A 129 18.40 25.29 12.60
CA SER A 129 19.75 24.88 12.17
C SER A 129 19.77 23.75 11.15
N SER A 130 18.70 22.95 11.07
CA SER A 130 18.57 21.78 10.20
C SER A 130 17.46 21.91 9.16
N TYR A 131 16.72 23.02 9.16
CA TYR A 131 15.57 23.27 8.29
C TYR A 131 15.89 23.08 6.82
N ASP A 132 16.99 23.67 6.33
CA ASP A 132 17.39 23.54 4.92
C ASP A 132 17.68 22.09 4.53
N LYS A 133 18.35 21.34 5.41
CA LYS A 133 18.64 19.90 5.17
C LYS A 133 17.35 19.08 5.13
N ILE A 134 16.40 19.40 6.01
CA ILE A 134 15.10 18.71 6.07
C ILE A 134 14.26 19.05 4.84
N CYS A 135 14.22 20.32 4.42
CA CYS A 135 13.55 20.77 3.20
C CYS A 135 14.14 20.14 1.94
N MET A 136 15.48 20.07 1.82
CA MET A 136 16.13 19.43 0.68
C MET A 136 15.83 17.92 0.64
N LYS A 137 15.91 17.24 1.78
CA LYS A 137 15.55 15.83 1.86
C LYS A 137 14.09 15.60 1.49
N TRP A 138 13.18 16.42 2.01
CA TRP A 138 11.76 16.38 1.67
C TRP A 138 11.53 16.55 0.17
N LEU A 139 12.15 17.58 -0.44
CA LEU A 139 12.03 17.88 -1.87
C LEU A 139 12.52 16.72 -2.74
N THR A 140 13.66 16.11 -2.40
CA THR A 140 14.21 14.98 -3.16
C THR A 140 13.28 13.77 -3.13
N VAL A 141 12.70 13.45 -1.98
CA VAL A 141 11.78 12.30 -1.88
C VAL A 141 10.46 12.61 -2.57
N PHE A 142 9.96 13.85 -2.46
CA PHE A 142 8.75 14.30 -3.16
C PHE A 142 8.89 14.24 -4.70
N LEU A 143 10.02 14.72 -5.25
CA LEU A 143 10.28 14.63 -6.69
C LEU A 143 10.36 13.18 -7.18
N ARG A 144 10.97 12.30 -6.38
CA ARG A 144 11.07 10.87 -6.70
C ARG A 144 9.69 10.19 -6.76
N GLU A 145 8.77 10.59 -5.89
CA GLU A 145 7.38 10.10 -5.98
C GLU A 145 6.68 10.58 -7.25
N ILE A 146 6.86 11.84 -7.64
CA ILE A 146 6.31 12.38 -8.89
C ILE A 146 6.82 11.58 -10.08
N ASP A 147 8.13 11.29 -10.13
CA ASP A 147 8.73 10.52 -11.22
C ASP A 147 8.16 9.10 -11.31
N MET A 148 7.97 8.43 -10.17
CA MET A 148 7.35 7.10 -10.15
C MET A 148 5.87 7.14 -10.57
N GLY A 149 5.13 8.17 -10.18
CA GLY A 149 3.76 8.40 -10.64
C GLY A 149 3.69 8.59 -12.16
N LEU A 150 4.62 9.36 -12.72
CA LEU A 150 4.76 9.57 -14.17
C LEU A 150 5.09 8.27 -14.90
N MET A 151 6.03 7.46 -14.40
CA MET A 151 6.37 6.16 -15.00
C MET A 151 5.19 5.20 -15.00
N ALA A 152 4.41 5.16 -13.90
CA ALA A 152 3.21 4.33 -13.81
C ALA A 152 2.14 4.76 -14.81
N PHE A 153 1.92 6.07 -14.96
CA PHE A 153 1.00 6.63 -15.95
C PHE A 153 1.46 6.34 -17.38
N GLN A 154 2.74 6.55 -17.68
CA GLN A 154 3.30 6.24 -19.00
C GLN A 154 3.11 4.77 -19.35
N LYS A 155 3.41 3.86 -18.42
CA LYS A 155 3.21 2.43 -18.62
C LYS A 155 1.75 2.10 -18.91
N GLU A 156 0.81 2.62 -18.12
CA GLU A 156 -0.63 2.37 -18.35
C GLU A 156 -1.10 2.95 -19.69
N TYR A 157 -0.62 4.13 -20.07
CA TYR A 157 -0.90 4.74 -21.36
C TYR A 157 -0.38 3.87 -22.52
N PHE A 158 0.86 3.39 -22.43
CA PHE A 158 1.44 2.47 -23.43
C PHE A 158 0.73 1.13 -23.48
N ASP A 159 0.31 0.57 -22.35
CA ASP A 159 -0.44 -0.69 -22.32
C ASP A 159 -1.82 -0.52 -23.00
N GLN A 160 -2.44 0.66 -22.89
CA GLN A 160 -3.74 0.97 -23.51
C GLN A 160 -3.65 1.40 -24.98
N HIS A 161 -2.58 2.09 -25.39
CA HIS A 161 -2.47 2.76 -26.71
C HIS A 161 -1.31 2.22 -27.57
N GLY A 162 -0.48 1.32 -27.04
CA GLY A 162 0.73 0.80 -27.67
C GLY A 162 0.51 -0.09 -28.89
N SER A 163 -0.72 -0.57 -29.12
CA SER A 163 -1.07 -1.24 -30.39
C SER A 163 -1.01 -0.31 -31.60
N GLY A 164 -1.20 1.00 -31.42
CA GLY A 164 -1.13 1.99 -32.51
C GLY A 164 0.28 2.51 -32.84
N MET A 165 1.25 2.32 -31.94
CA MET A 165 2.65 2.74 -32.19
C MET A 165 3.51 1.65 -32.84
N LYS A 166 2.95 0.46 -33.08
CA LYS A 166 3.60 -0.64 -33.81
C LYS A 166 3.34 -0.60 -35.33
N GLU A 167 2.52 0.33 -35.81
CA GLU A 167 2.34 0.51 -37.25
C GLU A 167 3.63 1.07 -37.84
N ASP A 168 4.29 0.27 -38.69
CA ASP A 168 5.48 0.68 -39.44
C ASP A 168 5.18 1.99 -40.17
N ILE A 169 6.01 3.00 -39.93
CA ILE A 169 6.01 4.24 -40.70
C ILE A 169 6.31 3.85 -42.14
N ARG A 170 5.28 3.76 -42.99
CA ARG A 170 5.49 3.57 -44.42
C ARG A 170 6.25 4.78 -44.93
N PRO A 171 7.49 4.62 -45.44
CA PRO A 171 8.17 5.74 -46.05
C PRO A 171 7.29 6.23 -47.21
N ILE A 172 7.01 7.53 -47.22
CA ILE A 172 6.35 8.17 -48.36
C ILE A 172 7.33 8.03 -49.53
N SER A 173 7.19 6.98 -50.32
CA SER A 173 7.90 6.85 -51.58
C SER A 173 7.37 7.95 -52.49
N HIS A 174 8.18 8.98 -52.70
CA HIS A 174 7.98 9.89 -53.82
C HIS A 174 8.09 9.07 -55.10
N GLU A 175 6.96 8.77 -55.74
CA GLU A 175 6.94 8.38 -57.14
C GLU A 175 7.46 9.57 -57.94
N MET A 176 8.72 9.50 -58.35
CA MET A 176 9.26 10.36 -59.39
C MET A 176 8.56 9.98 -60.70
N LYS A 177 7.64 10.84 -61.14
CA LYS A 177 7.21 10.93 -62.54
C LYS A 177 8.28 11.62 -63.38
#